data_AF-A0A4D4JNT9-F1
#
_entry.id   AF-A0A4D4JNT9-F1
#
_cell.length_a   1.000
_cell.length_b   1.000
_cell.length_c   1.000
_cell.angle_alpha   90.00
_cell.angle_beta   90.00
_cell.angle_gamma   90.00
#
_symmetry.space_group_name_H-M   'P 1'
#
loop_
_entity.id
_entity.type
_entity.pdbx_description
1 polymer ?
#
loop_
_entity_poly.entity_id
_entity_poly.type
_entity_poly.pdbx_seq_one_letter_code
_entity_poly.pdbx_strand_id
1 'polypeptide(L)'
;MVLTLHIRHEASHQYLARVFDGKVQVGRATLHGRIDEAVAAYGANGDQWFPGVTAFAIWYGGWSIGAKPLAQMEDEAALLANRLVVLSAVVR
;
A
#
# COMPACT_ATOMS: atom_id res chain seq x y z
N MET A 1 -15.51 -2.29 -3.64
CA MET A 1 -14.71 -1.59 -4.68
C MET A 1 -13.23 -1.86 -4.44
N VAL A 2 -12.39 -1.89 -5.48
CA VAL A 2 -10.94 -2.06 -5.33
C VAL A 2 -10.23 -0.82 -5.86
N LEU A 3 -9.40 -0.19 -5.03
CA LEU A 3 -8.54 0.92 -5.43
C LEU A 3 -7.08 0.47 -5.51
N THR A 4 -6.23 1.31 -6.07
CA THR A 4 -4.79 1.04 -6.15
C THR A 4 -4.04 1.82 -5.08
N LEU A 5 -3.30 1.14 -4.22
CA LEU A 5 -2.37 1.74 -3.26
C LEU A 5 -0.96 1.70 -3.85
N HIS A 6 -0.41 2.87 -4.19
CA HIS A 6 0.97 3.03 -4.62
C HIS A 6 1.84 3.49 -3.46
N ILE A 7 2.83 2.68 -3.09
CA ILE A 7 3.86 3.00 -2.11
C ILE A 7 5.16 3.29 -2.86
N ARG A 8 5.75 4.46 -2.65
CA ARG A 8 7.03 4.88 -3.25
C ARG A 8 8.03 5.19 -2.16
N HIS A 9 9.26 4.69 -2.30
CA HIS A 9 10.39 5.09 -1.47
C HIS A 9 10.88 6.47 -1.91
N GLU A 10 10.84 7.47 -1.03
CA GLU A 10 11.32 8.84 -1.27
C GLU A 10 12.75 9.03 -0.75
N ALA A 11 12.98 8.61 0.48
CA ALA A 11 14.22 8.75 1.21
C ALA A 11 14.30 7.70 2.31
N SER A 12 15.44 7.65 3.02
CA SER A 12 15.62 6.76 4.16
C SER A 12 14.45 6.89 5.14
N HIS A 13 13.76 5.77 5.41
CA HIS A 13 12.58 5.72 6.27
C HIS A 13 11.45 6.68 5.85
N GLN A 14 11.29 6.94 4.56
CA GLN A 14 10.19 7.75 4.03
C GLN A 14 9.53 7.04 2.85
N TYR A 15 8.32 6.56 3.09
CA TYR A 15 7.48 5.90 2.11
C TYR A 15 6.22 6.70 1.86
N LEU A 16 6.07 7.22 0.64
CA LEU A 16 4.91 7.98 0.21
C LEU A 16 3.84 7.03 -0.32
N ALA A 17 2.71 6.96 0.39
CA ALA A 17 1.52 6.22 0.00
C ALA A 17 0.51 7.13 -0.70
N ARG A 18 0.04 6.71 -1.87
CA ARG A 18 -0.96 7.40 -2.69
C ARG A 18 -2.00 6.42 -3.18
N VAL A 19 -3.26 6.82 -3.16
CA VAL A 19 -4.37 5.99 -3.63
C VAL A 19 -4.85 6.47 -4.99
N PHE A 20 -5.16 5.53 -5.88
CA PHE A 20 -5.63 5.81 -7.23
C PHE A 20 -6.91 5.02 -7.53
N ASP A 21 -7.84 5.69 -8.20
CA ASP A 21 -8.93 5.09 -8.98
C ASP A 21 -8.57 5.20 -10.46
N GLY A 22 -8.16 4.07 -11.05
CA GLY A 22 -7.53 4.06 -12.37
C GLY A 22 -6.30 4.97 -12.43
N LYS A 23 -6.40 6.07 -13.17
CA LYS A 23 -5.31 7.07 -13.34
C LYS A 23 -5.47 8.29 -12.42
N VAL A 24 -6.59 8.40 -11.70
CA VAL A 24 -6.91 9.57 -10.88
C VAL A 24 -6.48 9.30 -9.45
N GLN A 25 -5.62 10.16 -8.90
CA GLN A 25 -5.30 10.08 -7.47
C GLN A 25 -6.52 10.52 -6.66
N VAL A 26 -6.87 9.73 -5.65
CA VAL A 26 -7.97 10.01 -4.73
C VAL A 26 -7.44 10.10 -3.30
N GLY A 27 -8.03 11.01 -2.52
CA GLY A 27 -7.54 11.31 -1.18
C GLY A 27 -6.17 11.99 -1.15
N ARG A 28 -5.67 12.22 0.06
CA ARG A 28 -4.38 12.86 0.30
C ARG A 28 -3.26 11.82 0.32
N ALA A 29 -2.08 12.19 -0.14
CA ALA A 29 -0.89 11.36 0.04
C ALA A 29 -0.50 11.32 1.53
N THR A 30 -0.02 10.18 1.99
CA THR A 30 0.46 9.97 3.36
C THR A 30 1.90 9.50 3.38
N LEU A 31 2.64 9.88 4.42
CA LEU A 31 4.05 9.51 4.61
C LEU A 31 4.18 8.56 5.79
N HIS A 32 4.97 7.51 5.60
CA HIS A 32 5.18 6.45 6.58
C HIS A 32 6.66 6.15 6.77
N GLY A 33 7.05 5.71 7.97
CA GLY A 33 8.42 5.35 8.30
C GLY A 33 8.83 4.02 7.68
N ARG A 34 7.86 3.13 7.49
CA ARG A 34 8.04 1.77 6.97
C ARG A 34 6.92 1.37 6.00
N ILE A 35 7.18 0.34 5.19
CA ILE A 35 6.21 -0.17 4.21
C ILE A 35 5.03 -0.88 4.90
N ASP A 36 5.28 -1.63 5.97
CA ASP A 36 4.24 -2.30 6.75
C ASP A 36 3.28 -1.29 7.40
N GLU A 37 3.79 -0.20 7.95
CA GLU A 37 2.98 0.94 8.42
C GLU A 37 2.11 1.52 7.28
N ALA A 38 2.71 1.73 6.10
CA ALA A 38 2.00 2.23 4.93
C ALA A 38 0.90 1.26 4.44
N VAL A 39 1.06 -0.04 4.63
CA VAL A 39 0.03 -1.04 4.29
C VAL A 39 -1.07 -1.06 5.35
N ALA A 40 -0.69 -1.14 6.64
CA ALA A 40 -1.62 -1.21 7.76
C ALA A 40 -2.51 0.04 7.88
N ALA A 41 -1.98 1.21 7.53
CA ALA A 41 -2.76 2.45 7.52
C ALA A 41 -4.01 2.42 6.62
N TYR A 42 -4.03 1.53 5.62
CA TYR A 42 -5.16 1.31 4.71
C TYR A 42 -5.86 -0.05 4.95
N GLY A 43 -5.59 -0.68 6.11
CA GLY A 43 -6.28 -1.87 6.59
C GLY A 43 -7.71 -1.59 7.08
N ALA A 44 -8.40 -2.59 7.64
CA ALA A 44 -9.81 -2.47 7.99
C ALA A 44 -10.05 -1.42 9.09
N ASN A 45 -9.13 -1.33 10.05
CA ASN A 45 -9.14 -0.36 11.14
C ASN A 45 -8.03 0.70 11.00
N GLY A 46 -7.47 0.87 9.81
CA GLY A 46 -6.42 1.86 9.56
C GLY A 46 -6.93 3.30 9.56
N ASP A 47 -6.02 4.26 9.72
CA ASP A 47 -6.35 5.70 9.74
C ASP A 47 -6.81 6.26 8.38
N GLN A 48 -6.58 5.51 7.29
CA GLN A 48 -6.93 5.93 5.93
C GLN A 48 -8.17 5.19 5.43
N TRP A 49 -9.32 5.85 5.53
CA TRP A 49 -10.62 5.29 5.15
C TRP A 49 -11.11 5.80 3.80
N PHE A 50 -11.61 4.87 2.96
CA PHE A 50 -12.23 5.16 1.68
C PHE A 50 -13.61 4.46 1.60
N PRO A 51 -14.72 5.22 1.51
CA PRO A 51 -16.06 4.64 1.50
C PRO A 51 -16.26 3.58 0.40
N GLY A 52 -16.82 2.42 0.76
CA GLY A 52 -17.13 1.33 -0.18
C GLY A 52 -15.93 0.54 -0.72
N VAL A 53 -14.70 0.90 -0.32
CA VAL A 53 -13.50 0.12 -0.64
C VAL A 53 -13.43 -1.12 0.24
N THR A 54 -13.11 -2.25 -0.39
CA THR A 54 -13.03 -3.56 0.27
C THR A 54 -11.65 -4.20 0.14
N ALA A 55 -10.80 -3.66 -0.75
CA ALA A 55 -9.44 -4.13 -0.97
C ALA A 55 -8.61 -3.05 -1.68
N PHE A 56 -7.29 -3.13 -1.56
CA PHE A 56 -6.36 -2.36 -2.37
C PHE A 56 -5.46 -3.26 -3.21
N ALA A 57 -5.30 -2.95 -4.49
CA ALA A 57 -4.20 -3.45 -5.30
C ALA A 57 -2.92 -2.71 -4.88
N ILE A 58 -1.98 -3.42 -4.24
CA ILE A 58 -0.80 -2.80 -3.66
C ILE A 58 0.37 -2.86 -4.64
N TRP A 59 1.00 -1.71 -4.85
CA TRP A 59 2.17 -1.53 -5.70
C TRP A 59 3.33 -0.90 -4.94
N TYR A 60 4.54 -1.40 -5.20
CA TYR A 60 5.79 -0.86 -4.67
C TYR A 60 6.92 -1.08 -5.67
N GLY A 61 7.71 -0.03 -5.95
CA GLY A 61 8.90 -0.14 -6.80
C GLY A 61 8.62 -0.65 -8.23
N GLY A 62 7.43 -0.36 -8.79
CA GLY A 62 7.01 -0.84 -10.10
C GLY A 62 6.38 -2.24 -10.11
N TRP A 63 6.29 -2.91 -8.96
CA TRP A 63 5.73 -4.26 -8.83
C TRP A 63 4.43 -4.25 -8.05
N SER A 64 3.54 -5.19 -8.39
CA SER A 64 2.27 -5.39 -7.69
C SER A 64 2.21 -6.75 -7.01
N ILE A 65 1.62 -6.81 -5.82
CA ILE A 65 1.24 -8.07 -5.16
C ILE A 65 -0.26 -8.38 -5.33
N GLY A 66 -0.94 -7.63 -6.22
CA GLY A 66 -2.37 -7.75 -6.48
C GLY A 66 -3.24 -7.14 -5.39
N ALA A 67 -4.55 -7.35 -5.51
CA ALA A 67 -5.54 -6.91 -4.54
C ALA A 67 -5.40 -7.67 -3.21
N LYS A 68 -5.44 -6.93 -2.10
CA LYS A 68 -5.48 -7.44 -0.73
C LYS A 68 -6.70 -6.89 -0.01
N PRO A 69 -7.56 -7.75 0.57
CA PRO A 69 -8.67 -7.31 1.41
C PRO A 69 -8.18 -6.47 2.59
N LEU A 70 -9.00 -5.55 3.08
CA LEU A 70 -8.62 -4.65 4.18
C LEU A 70 -8.17 -5.41 5.44
N ALA A 71 -8.86 -6.51 5.79
CA ALA A 71 -8.48 -7.35 6.92
C ALA A 71 -7.09 -7.96 6.74
N GLN A 72 -6.77 -8.46 5.54
CA GLN A 72 -5.43 -8.99 5.25
C GLN A 72 -4.36 -7.90 5.32
N MET A 73 -4.66 -6.68 4.89
CA MET A 73 -3.72 -5.56 4.98
C MET A 73 -3.40 -5.17 6.42
N GLU A 74 -4.34 -5.39 7.34
CA GLU A 74 -4.15 -5.16 8.78
C GLU A 74 -3.38 -6.32 9.42
N ASP A 75 -3.87 -7.55 9.25
CA ASP A 75 -3.33 -8.74 9.92
C ASP A 75 -1.95 -9.16 9.37
N GLU A 76 -1.71 -8.94 8.08
CA GLU A 76 -0.52 -9.43 7.37
C GLU A 76 0.39 -8.31 6.84
N ALA A 77 0.27 -7.08 7.35
CA ALA A 77 1.00 -5.91 6.86
C ALA A 77 2.51 -6.18 6.70
N ALA A 78 3.15 -6.79 7.71
CA ALA A 78 4.57 -7.12 7.69
C ALA A 78 4.94 -8.18 6.63
N LEU A 79 4.09 -9.19 6.44
CA LEU A 79 4.29 -10.22 5.42
C LEU A 79 4.16 -9.63 4.01
N LEU A 80 3.15 -8.78 3.79
CA LEU A 80 2.93 -8.08 2.53
C LEU A 80 4.09 -7.13 2.23
N ALA A 81 4.57 -6.38 3.22
CA ALA A 81 5.73 -5.51 3.09
C ALA A 81 6.99 -6.29 2.69
N ASN A 82 7.27 -7.41 3.35
CA ASN A 82 8.42 -8.26 3.00
C ASN A 82 8.31 -8.77 1.55
N ARG A 83 7.11 -9.21 1.12
CA ARG A 83 6.87 -9.63 -0.26
C ARG A 83 7.13 -8.51 -1.27
N LEU A 84 6.71 -7.29 -0.98
CA LEU A 84 6.96 -6.11 -1.83
C LEU A 84 8.47 -5.83 -1.94
N VAL A 85 9.20 -5.87 -0.82
CA VAL A 85 10.65 -5.66 -0.80
C VAL A 85 11.38 -6.72 -1.63
N VAL A 86 11.09 -8.01 -1.40
CA VAL A 86 11.71 -9.12 -2.14
C VAL A 86 11.47 -8.97 -3.64
N LEU A 87 10.22 -8.76 -4.07
CA LEU A 87 9.90 -8.58 -5.49
C LEU A 87 10.63 -7.38 -6.11
N SER A 88 10.75 -6.28 -5.38
CA SER A 88 11.46 -5.08 -5.87
C SER A 88 12.98 -5.24 -5.95
N ALA A 89 13.55 -6.25 -5.28
CA ALA A 89 14.98 -6.52 -5.23
C ALA A 89 15.42 -7.59 -6.24
N VAL A 90 14.57 -8.59 -6.52
CA VAL A 90 14.90 -9.71 -7.42
C VAL A 90 15.06 -9.28 -8.89
N VAL A 91 14.50 -8.14 -9.29
CA VAL A 91 14.52 -7.66 -10.68
C VAL A 91 15.42 -6.43 -10.85
N ARG A 92 16.45 -6.30 -9.99
CA ARG A 92 17.50 -5.27 -10.10
C ARG A 92 18.73 -5.80 -10.81
#